data_AF-A0A535TBD5-F1
#
_entry.id   AF-A0A535TBD5-F1
#
_cell.length_a   1.000
_cell.length_b   1.000
_cell.length_c   1.000
_cell.angle_alpha   90.00
_cell.angle_beta   90.00
_cell.angle_gamma   90.00
#
_symmetry.space_group_name_H-M   'P 1'
#
loop_
_entity.id
_entity.type
_entity.pdbx_description
1 polymer ?
#
loop_
_entity_poly.entity_id
_entity_poly.type
_entity_poly.pdbx_seq_one_letter_code
_entity_poly.pdbx_strand_id
1 'polypeptide(L)'
;MSDKSMRKEGPGAAVAPPKEVQIIEVDGHGGGHTLEADWKRLPIGPDHILYPVVVGLALFPILMGDAGHHLADDMPDEDTHPFFPDHFWPYPIIAVVMLVAVGLLAAFVQKNLQLEPSADPRAVTIPRPDWYFLFLFQFLKLGPELVMSQVIPGIVVGALILFPFIDGIAGPRLARRLGWKSWP
;
A
#
# COMPACT_ATOMS: atom_id res chain seq x y z
N MET A 1 28.11 11.57 -59.74
CA MET A 1 27.83 10.46 -58.80
C MET A 1 28.27 10.90 -57.41
N SER A 2 27.33 11.30 -56.55
CA SER A 2 27.38 11.02 -55.11
C SER A 2 26.02 11.40 -54.50
N ASP A 3 25.58 10.54 -53.60
CA ASP A 3 24.19 10.17 -53.33
C ASP A 3 23.48 11.12 -52.35
N LYS A 4 22.22 11.44 -52.63
CA LYS A 4 21.37 12.32 -51.80
C LYS A 4 20.39 11.44 -51.03
N SER A 5 20.79 10.92 -49.87
CA SER A 5 19.93 10.06 -49.06
C SER A 5 18.78 10.87 -48.43
N MET A 6 17.58 10.77 -49.01
CA MET A 6 16.35 11.28 -48.41
C MET A 6 15.93 10.36 -47.25
N ARG A 7 16.08 10.82 -46.00
CA ARG A 7 15.38 10.20 -44.87
C ARG A 7 13.94 10.72 -44.87
N LYS A 8 13.02 9.87 -45.32
CA LYS A 8 11.58 10.09 -45.23
C LYS A 8 11.16 9.72 -43.81
N GLU A 9 11.02 10.71 -42.93
CA GLU A 9 10.41 10.48 -41.62
C GLU A 9 8.96 10.04 -41.85
N GLY A 10 8.64 8.81 -41.43
CA GLY A 10 7.28 8.29 -41.44
C GLY A 10 6.40 9.06 -40.44
N PRO A 11 5.07 8.90 -40.49
CA PRO A 11 4.15 9.57 -39.57
C PRO A 11 4.25 8.91 -38.19
N GLY A 12 5.36 9.16 -37.50
CA GLY A 12 5.47 8.92 -36.07
C GLY A 12 4.50 9.87 -35.37
N ALA A 13 3.80 9.35 -34.36
CA ALA A 13 2.93 10.13 -33.51
C ALA A 13 3.70 11.38 -33.05
N ALA A 14 3.23 12.57 -33.46
CA ALA A 14 3.71 13.81 -32.91
C ALA A 14 3.47 13.75 -31.41
N VAL A 15 4.53 13.49 -30.65
CA VAL A 15 4.50 13.60 -29.19
C VAL A 15 4.19 15.06 -28.95
N ALA A 16 2.99 15.35 -28.42
CA ALA A 16 2.64 16.70 -28.02
C ALA A 16 3.81 17.23 -27.17
N PRO A 17 4.35 18.43 -27.46
CA PRO A 17 5.47 18.95 -26.69
C PRO A 17 5.07 18.88 -25.21
N PRO A 18 5.96 18.40 -24.32
CA PRO A 18 5.67 18.42 -22.91
C PRO A 18 5.25 19.84 -22.59
N LYS A 19 4.01 20.00 -22.11
CA LYS A 19 3.53 21.29 -21.65
C LYS A 19 4.44 21.62 -20.48
N GLU A 20 5.50 22.38 -20.76
CA GLU A 20 6.41 22.91 -19.76
C GLU A 20 5.52 23.63 -18.77
N VAL A 21 5.29 22.97 -17.64
CA VAL A 21 4.61 23.57 -16.52
C VAL A 21 5.53 24.71 -16.14
N GLN A 22 5.15 25.93 -16.51
CA GLN A 22 5.88 27.12 -16.11
C GLN A 22 5.88 27.10 -14.59
N ILE A 23 7.05 26.85 -14.03
CA ILE A 23 7.29 26.95 -12.60
C ILE A 23 7.22 28.46 -12.33
N ILE A 24 6.03 28.92 -11.94
CA ILE A 24 5.85 30.30 -11.53
C ILE A 24 6.56 30.42 -10.18
N GLU A 25 7.71 31.06 -10.17
CA GLU A 25 8.41 31.48 -8.97
C GLU A 25 7.56 32.58 -8.31
N VAL A 26 6.69 32.17 -7.39
CA VAL A 26 5.90 33.10 -6.59
C VAL A 26 6.80 33.59 -5.46
N ASP A 27 7.30 34.81 -5.59
CA ASP A 27 7.95 35.55 -4.51
C ASP A 27 6.93 35.80 -3.39
N GLY A 28 6.79 34.81 -2.50
CA GLY A 28 5.95 34.88 -1.31
C GLY A 28 6.57 35.77 -0.24
N HIS A 29 5.76 36.67 0.32
CA HIS A 29 6.13 37.57 1.40
C HIS A 29 6.33 36.79 2.71
N GLY A 30 7.58 36.40 2.99
CA GLY A 30 8.01 35.84 4.28
C GLY A 30 8.56 34.41 4.19
N GLY A 31 9.89 34.28 4.23
CA GLY A 31 10.60 33.01 4.42
C GLY A 31 10.53 32.07 3.22
N GLY A 32 11.60 32.01 2.41
CA GLY A 32 11.68 31.24 1.16
C GLY A 32 11.00 29.87 1.20
N HIS A 33 9.81 29.79 0.60
CA HIS A 33 9.12 28.54 0.35
C HIS A 33 9.84 27.83 -0.79
N THR A 34 10.68 26.87 -0.43
CA THR A 34 11.34 25.98 -1.39
C THR A 34 10.29 25.18 -2.14
N LEU A 35 10.40 25.10 -3.46
CA LEU A 35 9.52 24.31 -4.36
C LEU A 35 9.62 22.78 -4.14
N GLU A 36 10.41 22.34 -3.17
CA GLU A 36 10.54 20.94 -2.81
C GLU A 36 9.39 20.51 -1.93
N ALA A 37 8.73 19.40 -2.29
CA ALA A 37 7.65 18.85 -1.50
C ALA A 37 8.12 18.50 -0.07
N ASP A 38 7.35 18.91 0.94
CA ASP A 38 7.69 18.78 2.36
C ASP A 38 8.03 17.34 2.78
N TRP A 39 7.48 16.33 2.11
CA TRP A 39 7.80 14.92 2.39
C TRP A 39 9.28 14.58 2.20
N LYS A 40 10.02 15.33 1.37
CA LYS A 40 11.46 15.17 1.19
C LYS A 40 12.27 15.66 2.40
N ARG A 41 11.66 16.49 3.24
CA ARG A 41 12.27 17.09 4.44
C ARG A 41 11.94 16.30 5.69
N LEU A 42 10.99 15.37 5.61
CA LEU A 42 10.67 14.50 6.72
C LEU A 42 11.89 13.63 7.06
N PRO A 43 12.25 13.50 8.35
CA PRO A 43 13.31 12.59 8.77
C PRO A 43 13.07 11.16 8.29
N ILE A 44 11.80 10.78 8.12
CA ILE A 44 11.35 9.48 7.62
C ILE A 44 10.41 9.74 6.43
N GLY A 45 10.98 9.85 5.23
CA GLY A 45 10.24 9.92 3.97
C GLY A 45 10.00 8.54 3.36
N PRO A 46 9.24 8.43 2.25
CA PRO A 46 8.88 7.16 1.59
C PRO A 46 10.08 6.28 1.20
N ASP A 47 11.23 6.88 0.92
CA ASP A 47 12.44 6.19 0.49
C ASP A 47 13.33 5.74 1.68
N HIS A 48 12.84 5.87 2.92
CA HIS A 48 13.65 5.60 4.10
C HIS A 48 13.91 4.09 4.29
N ILE A 49 15.15 3.73 4.60
CA ILE A 49 15.58 2.34 4.89
C ILE A 49 14.84 1.68 6.07
N LEU A 50 14.07 2.45 6.85
CA LEU A 50 13.33 1.90 7.99
C LEU A 50 12.23 0.95 7.52
N TYR A 51 11.59 1.21 6.38
CA TYR A 51 10.55 0.33 5.85
C TYR A 51 11.06 -1.08 5.56
N PRO A 52 12.12 -1.29 4.72
CA PRO A 52 12.63 -2.64 4.49
C PRO A 52 13.21 -3.29 5.75
N VAL A 53 13.76 -2.51 6.69
CA VAL A 53 14.25 -3.04 7.98
C VAL A 53 13.08 -3.57 8.84
N VAL A 54 11.99 -2.81 8.97
CA VAL A 54 10.81 -3.24 9.73
C VAL A 54 10.14 -4.46 9.07
N VAL A 55 10.03 -4.46 7.74
CA VAL A 55 9.52 -5.62 7.00
C VAL A 55 10.42 -6.84 7.22
N GLY A 56 11.74 -6.68 7.16
CA GLY A 56 12.70 -7.75 7.44
C GLY A 56 12.58 -8.29 8.87
N LEU A 57 12.48 -7.39 9.87
CA LEU A 57 12.27 -7.78 11.27
C LEU A 57 10.94 -8.51 11.49
N ALA A 58 9.89 -8.16 10.76
CA ALA A 58 8.60 -8.85 10.83
C ALA A 58 8.65 -10.23 10.14
N LEU A 59 9.30 -10.31 8.98
CA LEU A 59 9.38 -11.55 8.19
C LEU A 59 10.36 -12.58 8.76
N PHE A 60 11.49 -12.13 9.33
CA PHE A 60 12.52 -13.02 9.85
C PHE A 60 12.03 -14.06 10.86
N PRO A 61 11.29 -13.71 11.93
CA PRO A 61 10.78 -14.71 12.88
C PRO A 61 9.68 -15.59 12.30
N ILE A 62 8.95 -15.12 11.27
CA ILE A 62 7.91 -15.90 10.58
C ILE A 62 8.55 -16.95 9.67
N LEU A 63 9.63 -16.58 8.96
CA LEU A 63 10.27 -17.44 7.98
C LEU A 63 11.35 -18.34 8.58
N MET A 64 12.01 -17.89 9.65
CA MET A 64 13.22 -18.54 10.19
C MET A 64 13.20 -18.73 11.71
N GLY A 65 12.17 -18.26 12.39
CA GLY A 65 12.07 -18.30 13.86
C GLY A 65 10.91 -19.16 14.35
N ASP A 66 10.85 -19.32 15.68
CA ASP A 66 9.87 -20.12 16.43
C ASP A 66 8.41 -19.63 16.27
N ALA A 67 8.20 -18.43 15.72
CA ALA A 67 6.88 -17.86 15.46
C ALA A 67 6.22 -18.43 14.19
N GLY A 68 7.00 -19.02 13.27
CA GLY A 68 6.49 -19.75 12.13
C GLY A 68 6.09 -21.17 12.53
N HIS A 69 4.95 -21.36 13.20
CA HIS A 69 4.39 -22.70 13.37
C HIS A 69 3.97 -23.20 11.98
N HIS A 70 4.74 -24.13 11.42
CA HIS A 70 4.41 -24.70 10.13
C HIS A 70 3.27 -25.67 10.33
N LEU A 71 2.07 -25.34 9.81
CA LEU A 71 0.90 -26.22 9.85
C LEU A 71 1.20 -27.64 9.32
N ALA A 72 2.22 -27.78 8.48
CA ALA A 72 2.70 -29.05 7.96
C ALA A 72 3.33 -29.96 9.03
N ASP A 73 3.92 -29.41 10.11
CA ASP A 73 4.57 -30.19 11.17
C ASP A 73 3.55 -30.96 12.02
N ASP A 74 2.30 -30.47 12.09
CA ASP A 74 1.19 -31.08 12.83
C ASP A 74 0.27 -31.95 11.94
N MET A 75 0.49 -31.99 10.63
CA MET A 75 -0.32 -32.75 9.68
C MET A 75 0.34 -34.09 9.35
N PRO A 76 -0.45 -35.16 9.14
CA PRO A 76 0.11 -36.45 8.73
C PRO A 76 0.77 -36.30 7.36
N ASP A 77 1.87 -37.03 7.13
CA ASP A 77 2.69 -36.91 5.91
C ASP A 77 1.88 -37.02 4.61
N GLU A 78 0.78 -37.80 4.63
CA GLU A 78 -0.13 -37.99 3.49
C GLU A 78 -0.90 -36.72 3.08
N ASP A 79 -1.08 -35.76 3.99
CA ASP A 79 -1.74 -34.47 3.74
C ASP A 79 -0.72 -33.34 3.46
N THR A 80 0.58 -33.66 3.46
CA THR A 80 1.67 -32.72 3.19
C THR A 80 2.24 -32.92 1.79
N HIS A 81 2.78 -31.85 1.22
CA HIS A 81 3.45 -31.88 -0.09
C HIS A 81 4.80 -31.15 0.02
N PRO A 82 5.83 -31.60 -0.72
CA PRO A 82 7.13 -30.94 -0.71
C PRO A 82 7.04 -29.47 -1.13
N PHE A 83 7.84 -28.62 -0.49
CA PHE A 83 7.91 -27.21 -0.86
C PHE A 83 8.30 -27.01 -2.33
N PHE A 84 9.28 -27.78 -2.80
CA PHE A 84 9.66 -27.80 -4.21
C PHE A 84 9.40 -29.19 -4.79
N PRO A 85 8.74 -29.31 -5.95
CA PRO A 85 8.28 -28.22 -6.83
C PRO A 85 6.86 -27.70 -6.50
N ASP A 86 6.06 -28.47 -5.78
CA ASP A 86 4.60 -28.31 -5.75
C ASP A 86 4.14 -27.00 -5.09
N HIS A 87 4.75 -26.62 -3.97
CA HIS A 87 4.40 -25.36 -3.28
C HIS A 87 5.03 -24.12 -3.93
N PHE A 88 6.19 -24.27 -4.60
CA PHE A 88 6.94 -23.15 -5.15
C PHE A 88 6.34 -22.57 -6.44
N TRP A 89 5.88 -23.42 -7.37
CA TRP A 89 5.42 -22.99 -8.70
C TRP A 89 4.25 -22.00 -8.73
N PRO A 90 3.28 -22.03 -7.81
CA PRO A 90 2.21 -21.03 -7.75
C PRO A 90 2.72 -19.59 -7.57
N TYR A 91 3.79 -19.35 -6.81
CA TYR A 91 4.26 -17.99 -6.49
C TYR A 91 4.68 -17.16 -7.72
N PRO A 92 5.57 -17.63 -8.62
CA PRO A 92 5.90 -16.86 -9.82
C PRO A 92 4.70 -16.65 -10.75
N ILE A 93 3.77 -17.61 -10.81
CA ILE A 93 2.53 -17.47 -11.58
C ILE A 93 1.67 -16.35 -11.00
N ILE A 94 1.45 -16.35 -9.68
CA ILE A 94 0.72 -15.28 -8.98
C ILE A 94 1.41 -13.93 -9.20
N ALA A 95 2.74 -13.86 -9.11
CA ALA A 95 3.49 -12.63 -9.34
C ALA A 95 3.29 -12.09 -10.77
N VAL A 96 3.34 -12.95 -11.79
CA VAL A 96 3.07 -12.57 -13.18
C VAL A 96 1.62 -12.13 -13.36
N VAL A 97 0.66 -12.85 -12.78
CA VAL A 97 -0.77 -12.49 -12.83
C VAL A 97 -1.00 -11.13 -12.17
N MET A 98 -0.40 -10.87 -11.01
CA MET A 98 -0.48 -9.57 -10.34
C MET A 98 0.14 -8.45 -11.19
N LEU A 99 1.31 -8.69 -11.78
CA LEU A 99 1.97 -7.73 -12.67
C LEU A 99 1.08 -7.40 -13.88
N VAL A 100 0.50 -8.41 -14.51
CA VAL A 100 -0.44 -8.24 -15.63
C VAL A 100 -1.69 -7.49 -15.17
N ALA A 101 -2.28 -7.85 -14.03
CA ALA A 101 -3.46 -7.18 -13.49
C ALA A 101 -3.21 -5.70 -13.22
N VAL A 102 -2.09 -5.36 -12.57
CA VAL A 102 -1.69 -3.97 -12.32
C VAL A 102 -1.38 -3.24 -13.62
N GLY A 103 -0.71 -3.89 -14.58
CA GLY A 103 -0.43 -3.33 -15.90
C GLY A 103 -1.71 -3.02 -16.70
N LEU A 104 -2.69 -3.92 -16.67
CA LEU A 104 -4.00 -3.70 -17.28
C LEU A 104 -4.77 -2.59 -16.55
N LEU A 105 -4.72 -2.54 -15.22
CA LEU A 105 -5.32 -1.46 -14.45
C LEU A 105 -4.71 -0.11 -14.85
N ALA A 106 -3.38 -0.04 -14.97
CA ALA A 106 -2.69 1.16 -15.43
C ALA A 106 -3.09 1.55 -16.86
N ALA A 107 -3.23 0.59 -17.77
CA ALA A 107 -3.58 0.85 -19.17
C ALA A 107 -5.04 1.29 -19.36
N PHE A 108 -6.00 0.66 -18.68
CA PHE A 108 -7.42 0.88 -18.89
C PHE A 108 -8.04 1.92 -17.96
N VAL A 109 -7.47 2.11 -16.76
CA VAL A 109 -8.06 2.97 -15.71
C VAL A 109 -7.28 4.27 -15.55
N GLN A 110 -6.30 4.56 -16.41
CA GLN A 110 -5.43 5.74 -16.37
C GLN A 110 -6.17 7.06 -16.14
N LYS A 111 -7.35 7.24 -16.76
CA LYS A 111 -8.15 8.47 -16.61
C LYS A 111 -8.58 8.75 -15.18
N ASN A 112 -8.85 7.71 -14.39
CA ASN A 112 -9.22 7.84 -12.97
C ASN A 112 -7.98 7.96 -12.07
N LEU A 113 -6.78 7.69 -12.60
CA LEU A 113 -5.50 7.79 -11.89
C LEU A 113 -4.78 9.11 -12.19
N GLN A 114 -5.40 10.03 -12.94
CA GLN A 114 -4.81 11.34 -13.18
C GLN A 114 -4.74 12.10 -11.86
N LEU A 115 -3.53 12.59 -11.55
CA LEU A 115 -3.31 13.46 -10.40
C LEU A 115 -4.19 14.70 -10.53
N GLU A 116 -4.72 15.16 -9.39
CA GLU A 116 -5.49 16.39 -9.34
C GLU A 116 -4.64 17.58 -9.82
N PRO A 117 -5.28 18.67 -10.29
CA PRO A 117 -4.56 19.89 -10.66
C PRO A 117 -3.60 20.32 -9.56
N SER A 118 -2.49 20.95 -9.96
CA SER A 118 -1.56 21.56 -9.02
C SER A 118 -2.33 22.38 -8.00
N ALA A 119 -1.97 22.25 -6.72
CA ALA A 119 -2.68 22.88 -5.63
C ALA A 119 -2.76 24.41 -5.85
N ASP A 120 -3.96 24.91 -6.11
CA ASP A 120 -4.25 26.34 -6.20
C ASP A 120 -4.94 26.78 -4.90
N PRO A 121 -4.32 27.65 -4.08
CA PRO A 121 -4.91 28.12 -2.83
C PRO A 121 -6.19 28.96 -3.03
N ARG A 122 -6.50 29.37 -4.27
CA ARG A 122 -7.74 30.09 -4.63
C ARG A 122 -8.87 29.15 -5.06
N ALA A 123 -8.57 27.88 -5.32
CA ALA A 123 -9.57 26.91 -5.72
C ALA A 123 -10.31 26.34 -4.50
N VAL A 124 -11.64 26.33 -4.57
CA VAL A 124 -12.48 25.66 -3.56
C VAL A 124 -12.79 24.26 -4.05
N THR A 125 -12.12 23.26 -3.48
CA THR A 125 -12.35 21.84 -3.77
C THR A 125 -12.94 21.14 -2.55
N ILE A 126 -13.79 20.14 -2.78
CA ILE A 126 -14.29 19.29 -1.69
C ILE A 126 -13.20 18.26 -1.42
N PRO A 127 -12.58 18.24 -0.23
CA PRO A 127 -11.56 17.26 0.09
C PRO A 127 -12.21 15.87 0.13
N ARG A 128 -11.76 14.98 -0.76
CA ARG A 128 -12.17 13.57 -0.78
C ARG A 128 -10.95 12.71 -0.50
N PRO A 129 -10.97 11.89 0.55
CA PRO A 129 -9.86 10.99 0.80
C PRO A 129 -9.88 9.84 -0.21
N ASP A 130 -8.75 9.16 -0.33
CA ASP A 130 -8.63 7.98 -1.18
C ASP A 130 -9.54 6.84 -0.73
N TRP A 131 -9.80 5.91 -1.66
CA TRP A 131 -10.75 4.81 -1.50
C TRP A 131 -10.52 3.96 -0.24
N TYR A 132 -9.26 3.77 0.16
CA TYR A 132 -8.89 3.00 1.34
C TYR A 132 -9.24 3.71 2.67
N PHE A 133 -9.52 5.01 2.65
CA PHE A 133 -9.95 5.78 3.82
C PHE A 133 -11.43 6.16 3.79
N LEU A 134 -12.16 5.85 2.72
CA LEU A 134 -13.58 6.20 2.63
C LEU A 134 -14.40 5.62 3.77
N PHE A 135 -14.06 4.42 4.27
CA PHE A 135 -14.79 3.82 5.39
C PHE A 135 -14.62 4.62 6.69
N LEU A 136 -13.41 5.11 7.00
CA LEU A 136 -13.16 5.98 8.14
C LEU A 136 -13.86 7.32 7.96
N PHE A 137 -13.84 7.87 6.74
CA PHE A 137 -14.53 9.13 6.45
C PHE A 137 -16.05 9.03 6.62
N GLN A 138 -16.67 7.93 6.21
CA GLN A 138 -18.09 7.70 6.49
C GLN A 138 -18.34 7.46 7.98
N PHE A 139 -17.42 6.78 8.67
CA PHE A 139 -17.51 6.51 10.10
C PHE A 139 -17.55 7.79 10.94
N LEU A 140 -16.85 8.86 10.53
CA LEU A 140 -16.90 10.17 11.18
C LEU A 140 -18.32 10.75 11.28
N LYS A 141 -19.21 10.40 10.36
CA LYS A 141 -20.58 10.92 10.33
C LYS A 141 -21.49 10.33 11.39
N LEU A 142 -21.06 9.27 12.09
CA LEU A 142 -21.89 8.53 13.04
C LEU A 142 -21.92 9.16 14.44
N GLY A 143 -21.10 10.17 14.72
CA GLY A 143 -21.06 10.77 16.04
C GLY A 143 -20.02 11.88 16.19
N PRO A 144 -19.56 12.16 17.42
CA PRO A 144 -18.58 13.21 17.68
C PRO A 144 -17.28 12.97 16.93
N GLU A 145 -16.82 13.97 16.17
CA GLU A 145 -15.71 13.83 15.23
C GLU A 145 -14.43 13.33 15.90
N LEU A 146 -14.05 13.88 17.07
CA LEU A 146 -12.85 13.47 17.82
C LEU A 146 -12.89 12.01 18.27
N VAL A 147 -14.08 11.51 18.64
CA VAL A 147 -14.26 10.13 19.09
C VAL A 147 -14.14 9.17 17.92
N MET A 148 -14.79 9.52 16.81
CA MET A 148 -14.82 8.67 15.61
C MET A 148 -13.48 8.69 14.85
N SER A 149 -12.76 9.82 14.85
CA SER A 149 -11.49 9.96 14.12
C SER A 149 -10.30 9.36 14.86
N GLN A 150 -10.23 9.56 16.19
CA GLN A 150 -9.01 9.30 16.95
C GLN A 150 -9.20 8.20 17.98
N VAL A 151 -10.28 8.28 18.78
CA VAL A 151 -10.47 7.37 19.92
C VAL A 151 -10.75 5.95 19.45
N ILE A 152 -11.73 5.77 18.56
CA ILE A 152 -12.14 4.42 18.14
C ILE A 152 -11.06 3.74 17.29
N PRO A 153 -10.51 4.37 16.23
CA PRO A 153 -9.41 3.74 15.48
C PRO A 153 -8.20 3.44 16.37
N GLY A 154 -7.86 4.34 17.31
CA GLY A 154 -6.80 4.11 18.29
C GLY A 154 -7.05 2.91 19.19
N ILE A 155 -8.29 2.74 19.69
CA ILE A 155 -8.68 1.56 20.48
C ILE A 155 -8.63 0.29 19.63
N VAL A 156 -9.09 0.32 18.37
CA VAL A 156 -9.07 -0.85 17.48
C VAL A 156 -7.63 -1.29 17.21
N VAL A 157 -6.75 -0.36 16.86
CA VAL A 157 -5.32 -0.67 16.66
C VAL A 157 -4.69 -1.17 17.95
N GLY A 158 -4.97 -0.53 19.09
CA GLY A 158 -4.52 -1.00 20.40
C GLY A 158 -5.02 -2.40 20.74
N ALA A 159 -6.26 -2.71 20.41
CA ALA A 159 -6.84 -4.03 20.59
C ALA A 159 -6.20 -5.08 19.67
N LEU A 160 -5.85 -4.74 18.43
CA LEU A 160 -5.12 -5.62 17.51
C LEU A 160 -3.69 -5.89 18.00
N ILE A 161 -3.01 -4.88 18.53
CA ILE A 161 -1.68 -5.04 19.15
C ILE A 161 -1.76 -5.95 20.39
N LEU A 162 -2.81 -5.78 21.20
CA LEU A 162 -3.04 -6.59 22.39
C LEU A 162 -3.71 -7.94 22.09
N PHE A 163 -4.13 -8.17 20.85
CA PHE A 163 -4.88 -9.35 20.43
C PHE A 163 -4.21 -10.67 20.83
N PRO A 164 -2.90 -10.92 20.61
CA PRO A 164 -2.29 -12.19 21.00
C PRO A 164 -2.40 -12.49 22.51
N PHE A 165 -2.38 -11.46 23.36
CA PHE A 165 -2.55 -11.62 24.81
C PHE A 165 -4.01 -11.86 25.20
N ILE A 166 -4.93 -11.13 24.56
CA ILE A 166 -6.37 -11.29 24.75
C ILE A 166 -6.77 -12.71 24.31
N ASP A 167 -6.25 -13.18 23.18
CA ASP A 167 -6.55 -14.48 22.61
C ASP A 167 -6.10 -15.63 23.52
N GLY A 168 -4.84 -15.60 23.98
CA GLY A 168 -4.32 -16.63 24.89
C GLY A 168 -5.07 -16.72 26.24
N ILE A 169 -5.64 -15.60 26.71
CA ILE A 169 -6.41 -15.56 27.96
C ILE A 169 -7.88 -15.95 27.70
N ALA A 170 -8.55 -15.27 26.77
CA ALA A 170 -9.99 -15.40 26.57
C ALA A 170 -10.38 -16.60 25.69
N GLY A 171 -9.56 -16.94 24.71
CA GLY A 171 -9.80 -18.00 23.72
C GLY A 171 -10.15 -19.35 24.34
N PRO A 172 -9.29 -19.96 25.18
CA PRO A 172 -9.57 -21.25 25.81
C PRO A 172 -10.79 -21.25 26.75
N ARG A 173 -11.14 -20.07 27.30
CA ARG A 173 -12.34 -19.91 28.15
C ARG A 173 -13.60 -19.85 27.30
N LEU A 174 -13.55 -19.17 26.16
CA LEU A 174 -14.64 -19.06 25.20
C LEU A 174 -14.88 -20.39 24.49
N ALA A 175 -13.82 -21.08 24.06
CA ALA A 175 -13.86 -22.41 23.45
C ALA A 175 -14.64 -23.41 24.32
N ARG A 176 -14.31 -23.48 25.62
CA ARG A 176 -15.00 -24.34 26.59
C ARG A 176 -16.48 -23.99 26.74
N ARG A 177 -16.84 -22.70 26.68
CA ARG A 177 -18.24 -22.26 26.74
C ARG A 177 -19.02 -22.62 25.48
N LEU A 178 -18.37 -22.58 24.32
CA LEU A 178 -18.95 -22.94 23.03
C LEU A 178 -18.90 -24.45 22.73
N GLY A 179 -18.35 -25.26 23.64
CA GLY A 179 -18.26 -26.71 23.49
C GLY A 179 -17.19 -27.19 22.50
N TRP A 180 -16.19 -26.36 22.21
CA TRP A 180 -15.09 -26.73 21.31
C TRP A 180 -14.09 -27.65 22.02
N LYS A 181 -13.53 -28.61 21.27
CA LYS A 181 -12.58 -29.60 21.81
C LYS A 181 -11.25 -28.97 22.26
N SER A 182 -10.78 -27.98 21.53
CA SER A 182 -9.58 -27.20 21.82
C SER A 182 -9.72 -25.78 21.25
N TRP A 183 -8.99 -24.84 21.83
CA TRP A 183 -8.71 -23.56 21.21
C TRP A 183 -7.39 -23.69 20.45
N PRO A 184 -7.31 -23.29 19.17
CA PRO A 184 -6.07 -23.30 18.41
C PRO A 184 -5.03 -22.32 18.99
#